data_AF-A0A976DCH3-F1
#
_entry.id   AF-A0A976DCH3-F1
#
_cell.length_a   1.000
_cell.length_b   1.000
_cell.length_c   1.000
_cell.angle_alpha   90.00
_cell.angle_beta   90.00
_cell.angle_gamma   90.00
#
_symmetry.space_group_name_H-M   'P 1'
#
loop_
_entity.id
_entity.type
_entity.pdbx_description
1 polymer ?
#
loop_
_entity_poly.entity_id
_entity_poly.type
_entity_poly.pdbx_seq_one_letter_code
_entity_poly.pdbx_strand_id
1 'polypeptide(L)'
;MTTMLHFLVLMPILGFLLSLLLPDKKETLISWTAFLSVGVHLLAFLAFVVYWLWHGHLAINLKDIVLFEANDYSFFIDFYFDGITAVYLFVGALLTFLVTVYSRYYLHREPGYKRFFNTILLFYVGYNITIMSGNLETLFVGWEILGISSFLLIAFYRDRYLPVKNAVKVFSIYRIGDIGLILAMWMSHHLFHENITFAKLTNYELVHEHLQNHSAIGIFISLMILLAASAKSAQLPFSSWLPRAMEGPTPSSAIFYGSLSVHVGVFILLRTRPFWEQQTSVRILIGTLGLVTAIITTGIARVQSSVKSQIAYASIAQIGLIFMEVAAGWEKLALFHFAGNAFLRTYQLLVSPSVVSYLIREQFYNFAPKVQSIEVHFSKKIGYTLYMLSIKEWNLDAAMYQFLWNPVKRLARLLDFMTIQKLSLFFVMIYLLGVYALYNEEQIPAAVHAYLPVAFAFIGLLMVLKSFTERKSVSMSWLLVILNHLWIALAISFNEHFKNDQTILYLSGIGVAGVLGFAMLQRLKNLEGTLDLDRFHGHSFEHPKIALLFLLACLGLSGFPITPTFIGEDLIFSHIHENQFVLAFFVSLSLILDGLAIMRIYARVFLGPHVKTYHETAYRSS
;
A
#
# COMPACT_ATOMS: atom_id res chain seq x y z
N MET A 1 -13.84 24.16 -16.80
CA MET A 1 -13.78 23.26 -15.63
C MET A 1 -12.88 22.06 -15.87
N THR A 2 -13.17 21.25 -16.88
CA THR A 2 -12.41 20.03 -17.24
C THR A 2 -10.92 20.28 -17.47
N THR A 3 -10.57 21.30 -18.27
CA THR A 3 -9.17 21.69 -18.53
C THR A 3 -8.41 22.06 -17.25
N MET A 4 -9.06 22.78 -16.32
CA MET A 4 -8.45 23.14 -15.03
C MET A 4 -8.20 21.91 -14.14
N LEU A 5 -9.09 20.90 -14.21
CA LEU A 5 -8.92 19.63 -13.49
C LEU A 5 -7.67 18.88 -13.96
N HIS A 6 -7.40 18.85 -15.28
CA HIS A 6 -6.18 18.23 -15.82
C HIS A 6 -4.93 18.93 -15.28
N PHE A 7 -4.94 20.27 -15.25
CA PHE A 7 -3.82 21.03 -14.69
C PHE A 7 -3.59 20.72 -13.21
N LEU A 8 -4.65 20.52 -12.42
CA LEU A 8 -4.53 20.12 -11.01
C LEU A 8 -3.87 18.74 -10.86
N VAL A 9 -4.23 17.76 -11.68
CA VAL A 9 -3.60 16.43 -11.62
C VAL A 9 -2.13 16.46 -12.07
N LEU A 10 -1.83 17.17 -13.15
CA LEU A 10 -0.49 17.17 -13.76
C LEU A 10 0.54 17.93 -12.93
N MET A 11 0.12 18.93 -12.17
CA MET A 11 1.03 19.83 -11.46
C MET A 11 1.86 19.15 -10.35
N PRO A 12 1.30 18.30 -9.46
CA PRO A 12 2.08 17.47 -8.54
C PRO A 12 3.11 16.59 -9.25
N ILE A 13 2.75 16.02 -10.41
CA ILE A 13 3.64 15.15 -11.20
C ILE A 13 4.83 15.96 -11.71
N LEU A 14 4.59 17.14 -12.29
CA LEU A 14 5.65 18.04 -12.73
C LEU A 14 6.56 18.46 -11.56
N GLY A 15 5.99 18.78 -10.40
CA GLY A 15 6.76 19.10 -9.19
C GLY A 15 7.70 17.97 -8.78
N PHE A 16 7.20 16.73 -8.77
CA PHE A 16 8.01 15.54 -8.50
C PHE A 16 9.12 15.34 -9.55
N LEU A 17 8.80 15.38 -10.85
CA LEU A 17 9.78 15.19 -11.91
C LEU A 17 10.90 16.24 -11.87
N LEU A 18 10.55 17.50 -11.64
CA LEU A 18 11.53 18.58 -11.48
C LEU A 18 12.46 18.31 -10.29
N SER A 19 11.94 17.80 -9.17
CA SER A 19 12.76 17.49 -7.98
C SER A 19 13.81 16.39 -8.22
N LEU A 20 13.53 15.43 -9.13
CA LEU A 20 14.47 14.36 -9.47
C LEU A 20 15.73 14.88 -10.17
N LEU A 21 15.59 15.91 -11.00
CA LEU A 21 16.66 16.49 -11.83
C LEU A 21 17.63 17.36 -11.03
N LEU A 22 17.27 17.77 -9.81
CA LEU A 22 18.08 18.67 -9.00
C LEU A 22 19.28 17.95 -8.37
N PRO A 23 20.46 18.59 -8.27
CA PRO A 23 21.63 17.99 -7.63
C PRO A 23 21.49 17.98 -6.10
N ASP A 24 21.93 16.88 -5.49
CA ASP A 24 21.81 16.60 -4.04
C ASP A 24 22.45 17.68 -3.15
N LYS A 25 23.48 18.38 -3.65
CA LYS A 25 24.20 19.43 -2.91
C LYS A 25 23.40 20.74 -2.74
N LYS A 26 22.31 20.94 -3.48
CA LYS A 26 21.55 22.21 -3.48
C LYS A 26 20.28 22.10 -2.62
N GLU A 27 20.42 21.91 -1.30
CA GLU A 27 19.28 21.78 -0.36
C GLU A 27 18.24 22.90 -0.49
N THR A 28 18.71 24.14 -0.58
CA THR A 28 17.84 25.32 -0.73
C THR A 28 16.99 25.21 -1.99
N LEU A 29 17.58 24.84 -3.13
CA LEU A 29 16.84 24.69 -4.38
C LEU A 29 15.81 23.56 -4.29
N ILE A 30 16.19 22.41 -3.72
CA ILE A 30 15.29 21.25 -3.53
C ILE A 30 14.08 21.65 -2.69
N SER A 31 14.29 22.24 -1.51
CA SER A 31 13.19 22.65 -0.64
C SER A 31 12.31 23.73 -1.26
N TRP A 32 12.89 24.72 -1.95
CA TRP A 32 12.10 25.73 -2.67
C TRP A 32 11.28 25.13 -3.81
N THR A 33 11.80 24.17 -4.57
CA THR A 33 11.00 23.52 -5.62
C THR A 33 9.82 22.73 -5.05
N ALA A 34 10.02 22.01 -3.95
CA ALA A 34 8.93 21.29 -3.28
C ALA A 34 7.89 22.27 -2.70
N PHE A 35 8.35 23.32 -2.02
CA PHE A 35 7.50 24.36 -1.45
C PHE A 35 6.68 25.10 -2.53
N LEU A 36 7.33 25.55 -3.60
CA LEU A 36 6.67 26.29 -4.68
C LEU A 36 5.71 25.42 -5.47
N SER A 37 6.09 24.17 -5.78
CA SER A 37 5.19 23.25 -6.50
C SER A 37 3.91 22.98 -5.71
N VAL A 38 4.02 22.63 -4.43
CA VAL A 38 2.85 22.38 -3.56
C VAL A 38 2.08 23.67 -3.29
N GLY A 39 2.77 24.79 -3.06
CA GLY A 39 2.14 26.09 -2.79
C GLY A 39 1.35 26.65 -3.97
N VAL A 40 1.92 26.62 -5.17
CA VAL A 40 1.21 27.05 -6.38
C VAL A 40 0.05 26.08 -6.68
N HIS A 41 0.21 24.77 -6.42
CA HIS A 41 -0.88 23.82 -6.56
C HIS A 41 -2.04 24.09 -5.59
N LEU A 42 -1.72 24.39 -4.32
CA LEU A 42 -2.72 24.81 -3.32
C LEU A 42 -3.47 26.06 -3.77
N LEU A 43 -2.77 27.10 -4.27
CA LEU A 43 -3.40 28.32 -4.76
C LEU A 43 -4.29 28.07 -5.98
N ALA A 44 -3.81 27.27 -6.94
CA ALA A 44 -4.58 26.87 -8.11
C ALA A 44 -5.84 26.09 -7.72
N PHE A 45 -5.71 25.16 -6.77
CA PHE A 45 -6.82 24.40 -6.21
C PHE A 45 -7.85 25.32 -5.52
N LEU A 46 -7.41 26.28 -4.70
CA LEU A 46 -8.31 27.23 -4.05
C LEU A 46 -9.08 28.09 -5.08
N ALA A 47 -8.39 28.58 -6.10
CA ALA A 47 -9.02 29.31 -7.20
C ALA A 47 -10.04 28.43 -7.95
N PHE A 48 -9.70 27.17 -8.20
CA PHE A 48 -10.61 26.20 -8.80
C PHE A 48 -11.85 25.93 -7.95
N VAL A 49 -11.70 25.75 -6.64
CA VAL A 49 -12.84 25.55 -5.72
C VAL A 49 -13.76 26.75 -5.70
N VAL A 50 -13.23 27.98 -5.65
CA VAL A 50 -14.06 29.21 -5.73
C VAL A 50 -14.84 29.25 -7.04
N TYR A 51 -14.17 28.97 -8.17
CA TYR A 51 -14.81 28.91 -9.48
C TYR A 51 -15.89 27.81 -9.54
N TRP A 52 -15.62 26.63 -8.98
CA TRP A 52 -16.55 25.51 -8.89
C TRP A 52 -17.79 25.81 -8.05
N LEU A 53 -17.62 26.48 -6.91
CA LEU A 53 -18.72 26.93 -6.05
C LEU A 53 -19.61 27.96 -6.77
N TRP A 54 -19.03 28.90 -7.51
CA TRP A 54 -19.79 29.89 -8.29
C TRP A 54 -20.64 29.29 -9.41
N HIS A 55 -20.25 28.15 -9.95
CA HIS A 55 -20.96 27.47 -11.05
C HIS A 55 -21.89 26.36 -10.54
N GLY A 56 -22.34 26.44 -9.28
CA GLY A 56 -23.37 25.54 -8.78
C GLY A 56 -22.87 24.17 -8.31
N HIS A 57 -21.57 24.04 -7.99
CA HIS A 57 -21.00 22.91 -7.23
C HIS A 57 -21.37 21.51 -7.76
N LEU A 58 -21.59 21.39 -9.07
CA LEU A 58 -21.95 20.13 -9.72
C LEU A 58 -20.75 19.19 -9.75
N ALA A 59 -20.99 17.89 -9.56
CA ALA A 59 -19.95 16.89 -9.70
C ALA A 59 -19.40 16.87 -11.13
N ILE A 60 -18.07 16.83 -11.25
CA ILE A 60 -17.38 16.78 -12.53
C ILE A 60 -16.81 15.36 -12.67
N ASN A 61 -17.27 14.64 -13.68
CA ASN A 61 -16.63 13.39 -14.09
C ASN A 61 -15.88 13.59 -15.41
N LEU A 62 -14.65 13.10 -15.46
CA LEU A 62 -13.79 13.22 -16.62
C LEU A 62 -13.17 11.86 -16.95
N LYS A 63 -13.68 11.23 -18.00
CA LYS A 63 -13.07 10.05 -18.61
C LYS A 63 -11.95 10.52 -19.52
N ASP A 64 -10.70 10.35 -19.11
CA ASP A 64 -9.53 10.96 -19.75
C ASP A 64 -8.96 10.06 -20.85
N ILE A 65 -8.17 9.05 -20.45
CA ILE A 65 -7.36 8.24 -21.37
C ILE A 65 -7.75 6.77 -21.23
N VAL A 66 -8.13 6.14 -22.36
CA VAL A 66 -8.23 4.69 -22.48
C VAL A 66 -6.82 4.15 -22.77
N LEU A 67 -6.27 3.38 -21.83
CA LEU A 67 -4.93 2.80 -21.96
C LEU A 67 -4.96 1.44 -22.66
N PHE A 68 -6.06 0.71 -22.52
CA PHE A 68 -6.27 -0.57 -23.17
C PHE A 68 -7.76 -0.81 -23.44
N GLU A 69 -8.07 -1.34 -24.61
CA GLU A 69 -9.43 -1.65 -25.04
C GLU A 69 -9.46 -3.03 -25.70
N ALA A 70 -10.36 -3.89 -25.21
CA ALA A 70 -10.74 -5.17 -25.77
C ALA A 70 -12.28 -5.25 -25.84
N ASN A 71 -12.82 -6.23 -26.57
CA ASN A 71 -14.25 -6.31 -26.91
C ASN A 71 -15.20 -6.10 -25.72
N ASP A 72 -14.88 -6.66 -24.55
CA ASP A 72 -15.72 -6.60 -23.35
C ASP A 72 -15.01 -5.94 -22.14
N TYR A 73 -13.86 -5.27 -22.37
CA TYR A 73 -13.05 -4.71 -21.31
C TYR A 73 -12.29 -3.46 -21.75
N SER A 74 -12.44 -2.38 -20.98
CA SER A 74 -11.71 -1.13 -21.19
C SER A 74 -11.01 -0.69 -19.91
N PHE A 75 -9.68 -0.60 -19.94
CA PHE A 75 -8.89 0.03 -18.89
C PHE A 75 -8.72 1.51 -19.21
N PHE A 76 -9.31 2.37 -18.40
CA PHE A 76 -9.22 3.82 -18.58
C PHE A 76 -8.98 4.57 -17.27
N ILE A 77 -8.28 5.70 -17.40
CA ILE A 77 -8.09 6.66 -16.32
C ILE A 77 -9.31 7.59 -16.29
N ASP A 78 -9.93 7.69 -15.12
CA ASP A 78 -11.11 8.52 -14.86
C ASP A 78 -10.83 9.43 -13.67
N PHE A 79 -11.22 10.69 -13.76
CA PHE A 79 -11.10 11.66 -12.68
C PHE A 79 -12.46 12.20 -12.26
N TYR A 80 -12.74 12.12 -10.96
CA TYR A 80 -14.00 12.53 -10.37
C TYR A 80 -13.81 13.58 -9.28
N PHE A 81 -14.48 14.72 -9.43
CA PHE A 81 -14.42 15.84 -8.51
C PHE A 81 -15.80 16.19 -7.95
N ASP A 82 -15.94 16.08 -6.63
CA ASP A 82 -17.13 16.42 -5.87
C ASP A 82 -16.76 17.03 -4.50
N GLY A 83 -17.75 17.16 -3.60
CA GLY A 83 -17.54 17.67 -2.25
C GLY A 83 -16.55 16.85 -1.41
N ILE A 84 -16.56 15.51 -1.55
CA ILE A 84 -15.61 14.64 -0.84
C ILE A 84 -14.19 14.90 -1.35
N THR A 85 -14.00 14.91 -2.68
CA THR A 85 -12.71 15.21 -3.32
C THR A 85 -12.20 16.59 -2.89
N ALA A 86 -13.07 17.61 -2.86
CA ALA A 86 -12.71 18.97 -2.47
C ALA A 86 -12.16 19.04 -1.03
N VAL A 87 -12.83 18.40 -0.06
CA VAL A 87 -12.37 18.41 1.34
C VAL A 87 -11.02 17.68 1.48
N TYR A 88 -10.88 16.50 0.88
CA TYR A 88 -9.63 15.73 0.96
C TYR A 88 -8.45 16.43 0.26
N LEU A 89 -8.67 17.06 -0.89
CA LEU A 89 -7.62 17.81 -1.58
C LEU A 89 -7.24 19.08 -0.82
N PHE A 90 -8.20 19.81 -0.25
CA PHE A 90 -7.91 20.99 0.57
C PHE A 90 -7.02 20.64 1.76
N VAL A 91 -7.44 19.65 2.56
CA VAL A 91 -6.67 19.19 3.74
C VAL A 91 -5.31 18.64 3.28
N GLY A 92 -5.29 17.83 2.23
CA GLY A 92 -4.07 17.24 1.68
C GLY A 92 -3.05 18.26 1.21
N ALA A 93 -3.46 19.22 0.39
CA ALA A 93 -2.59 20.27 -0.13
C ALA A 93 -2.06 21.19 0.96
N LEU A 94 -2.91 21.61 1.91
CA LEU A 94 -2.51 22.48 3.01
C LEU A 94 -1.54 21.78 3.97
N LEU A 95 -1.81 20.53 4.37
CA LEU A 95 -0.91 19.78 5.24
C LEU A 95 0.43 19.46 4.55
N THR A 96 0.40 19.10 3.26
CA THR A 96 1.63 18.89 2.49
C THR A 96 2.47 20.17 2.43
N PHE A 97 1.83 21.31 2.18
CA PHE A 97 2.50 22.61 2.19
C PHE A 97 3.18 22.88 3.54
N LEU A 98 2.46 22.76 4.66
CA LEU A 98 3.01 22.97 5.99
C LEU A 98 4.17 22.02 6.31
N VAL A 99 4.03 20.74 5.94
CA VAL A 99 5.07 19.72 6.20
C VAL A 99 6.31 19.97 5.34
N THR A 100 6.18 20.40 4.09
CA THR A 100 7.36 20.75 3.26
C THR A 100 8.12 21.94 3.84
N VAL A 101 7.41 22.96 4.36
CA VAL A 101 8.04 24.10 5.07
C VAL A 101 8.79 23.62 6.31
N TYR A 102 8.15 22.83 7.16
CA TYR A 102 8.77 22.31 8.38
C TYR A 102 10.00 21.42 8.07
N SER A 103 9.87 20.54 7.07
CA SER A 103 10.91 19.57 6.70
C SER A 103 12.22 20.23 6.28
N ARG A 104 12.15 21.43 5.69
CA ARG A 104 13.34 22.20 5.30
C ARG A 104 14.28 22.44 6.49
N TYR A 105 13.71 22.76 7.65
CA TYR A 105 14.48 23.05 8.86
C TYR A 105 14.82 21.78 9.62
N TYR A 106 13.86 20.85 9.73
CA TYR A 106 14.04 19.61 10.49
C TYR A 106 15.14 18.70 9.91
N LEU A 107 15.26 18.65 8.58
CA LEU A 107 16.21 17.77 7.89
C LEU A 107 17.49 18.49 7.45
N HIS A 108 17.71 19.74 7.84
CA HIS A 108 18.89 20.47 7.40
C HIS A 108 20.17 19.70 7.77
N ARG A 109 21.08 19.51 6.80
CA ARG A 109 22.32 18.72 6.92
C ARG A 109 22.14 17.21 7.05
N GLU A 110 20.94 16.68 6.85
CA GLU A 110 20.74 15.24 6.73
C GLU A 110 21.21 14.73 5.35
N PRO A 111 22.01 13.66 5.27
CA PRO A 111 22.51 13.14 3.99
C PRO A 111 21.39 12.67 3.06
N GLY A 112 20.21 12.36 3.61
CA GLY A 112 19.01 11.95 2.87
C GLY A 112 18.13 13.12 2.39
N TYR A 113 18.56 14.38 2.45
CA TYR A 113 17.71 15.55 2.20
C TYR A 113 16.92 15.46 0.89
N LYS A 114 17.61 15.27 -0.26
CA LYS A 114 16.95 15.14 -1.56
C LYS A 114 16.01 13.95 -1.62
N ARG A 115 16.44 12.80 -1.09
CA ARG A 115 15.62 11.57 -1.05
C ARG A 115 14.31 11.83 -0.32
N PHE A 116 14.34 12.55 0.80
CA PHE A 116 13.14 12.88 1.56
C PHE A 116 12.15 13.69 0.73
N PHE A 117 12.57 14.82 0.16
CA PHE A 117 11.70 15.71 -0.61
C PHE A 117 11.14 15.03 -1.86
N ASN A 118 11.96 14.25 -2.58
CA ASN A 118 11.49 13.47 -3.73
C ASN A 118 10.41 12.46 -3.31
N THR A 119 10.57 11.81 -2.15
CA THR A 119 9.60 10.83 -1.67
C THR A 119 8.32 11.48 -1.15
N ILE A 120 8.39 12.66 -0.53
CA ILE A 120 7.20 13.45 -0.15
C ILE A 120 6.44 13.94 -1.37
N LEU A 121 7.13 14.36 -2.43
CA LEU A 121 6.45 14.75 -3.68
C LEU A 121 5.85 13.54 -4.40
N LEU A 122 6.53 12.38 -4.39
CA LEU A 122 5.95 11.13 -4.90
C LEU A 122 4.69 10.72 -4.13
N PHE A 123 4.71 10.84 -2.80
CA PHE A 123 3.53 10.66 -1.98
C PHE A 123 2.41 11.61 -2.39
N TYR A 124 2.74 12.90 -2.57
CA TYR A 124 1.76 13.90 -2.96
C TYR A 124 1.12 13.58 -4.30
N VAL A 125 1.90 13.08 -5.28
CA VAL A 125 1.38 12.57 -6.55
C VAL A 125 0.39 11.42 -6.32
N GLY A 126 0.79 10.38 -5.58
CA GLY A 126 -0.08 9.24 -5.29
C GLY A 126 -1.36 9.64 -4.55
N TYR A 127 -1.25 10.57 -3.60
CA TYR A 127 -2.40 11.10 -2.87
C TYR A 127 -3.37 11.83 -3.79
N ASN A 128 -2.89 12.75 -4.65
CA ASN A 128 -3.77 13.47 -5.58
C ASN A 128 -4.47 12.51 -6.56
N ILE A 129 -3.74 11.53 -7.12
CA ILE A 129 -4.35 10.51 -8.01
C ILE A 129 -5.43 9.71 -7.27
N THR A 130 -5.15 9.28 -6.03
CA THR A 130 -6.11 8.51 -5.22
C THR A 130 -7.37 9.31 -4.89
N ILE A 131 -7.23 10.58 -4.53
CA ILE A 131 -8.38 11.41 -4.12
C ILE A 131 -9.21 11.86 -5.32
N MET A 132 -8.56 12.08 -6.47
CA MET A 132 -9.22 12.50 -7.71
C MET A 132 -9.72 11.32 -8.55
N SER A 133 -9.46 10.07 -8.18
CA SER A 133 -9.85 8.90 -8.95
C SER A 133 -11.36 8.84 -9.17
N GLY A 134 -11.77 8.55 -10.41
CA GLY A 134 -13.17 8.36 -10.82
C GLY A 134 -13.61 6.91 -10.94
N ASN A 135 -12.69 5.95 -10.91
CA ASN A 135 -12.96 4.51 -10.83
C ASN A 135 -11.96 3.81 -9.89
N LEU A 136 -12.16 2.50 -9.66
CA LEU A 136 -11.34 1.71 -8.74
C LEU A 136 -9.91 1.49 -9.26
N GLU A 137 -9.71 1.44 -10.58
CA GLU A 137 -8.42 1.20 -11.22
C GLU A 137 -7.53 2.43 -11.11
N THR A 138 -8.06 3.63 -11.40
CA THR A 138 -7.34 4.90 -11.16
C THR A 138 -7.04 5.07 -9.68
N LEU A 139 -7.96 4.64 -8.81
CA LEU A 139 -7.73 4.63 -7.37
C LEU A 139 -6.56 3.71 -7.01
N PHE A 140 -6.52 2.50 -7.60
CA PHE A 140 -5.47 1.51 -7.37
C PHE A 140 -4.09 2.02 -7.82
N VAL A 141 -4.02 2.77 -8.93
CA VAL A 141 -2.80 3.48 -9.36
C VAL A 141 -2.26 4.36 -8.23
N GLY A 142 -3.09 5.25 -7.69
CA GLY A 142 -2.70 6.16 -6.61
C GLY A 142 -2.34 5.39 -5.34
N TRP A 143 -3.10 4.34 -5.03
CA TRP A 143 -2.95 3.50 -3.84
C TRP A 143 -1.61 2.75 -3.80
N GLU A 144 -1.14 2.25 -4.95
CA GLU A 144 0.19 1.64 -5.12
C GLU A 144 1.32 2.66 -4.91
N ILE A 145 1.19 3.85 -5.50
CA ILE A 145 2.17 4.95 -5.32
C ILE A 145 2.25 5.34 -3.83
N LEU A 146 1.11 5.41 -3.14
CA LEU A 146 1.04 5.64 -1.69
C LEU A 146 1.72 4.51 -0.90
N GLY A 147 1.58 3.26 -1.33
CA GLY A 147 2.23 2.10 -0.70
C GLY A 147 3.76 2.16 -0.75
N ILE A 148 4.32 2.45 -1.93
CA ILE A 148 5.78 2.50 -2.13
C ILE A 148 6.40 3.73 -1.48
N SER A 149 5.77 4.90 -1.63
CA SER A 149 6.25 6.12 -0.98
C SER A 149 6.23 5.99 0.55
N SER A 150 5.24 5.29 1.11
CA SER A 150 5.22 4.92 2.53
C SER A 150 6.40 4.02 2.91
N PHE A 151 6.65 2.94 2.17
CA PHE A 151 7.79 2.06 2.41
C PHE A 151 9.12 2.84 2.44
N LEU A 152 9.33 3.72 1.46
CA LEU A 152 10.55 4.53 1.35
C LEU A 152 10.72 5.53 2.50
N LEU A 153 9.63 6.09 3.04
CA LEU A 153 9.68 7.02 4.16
C LEU A 153 9.85 6.34 5.52
N ILE A 154 9.26 5.15 5.73
CA ILE A 154 9.54 4.35 6.94
C ILE A 154 11.01 3.92 6.92
N ALA A 155 11.49 3.44 5.77
CA ALA A 155 12.87 3.06 5.56
C ALA A 155 13.81 4.26 5.30
N PHE A 156 13.41 5.50 5.63
CA PHE A 156 14.24 6.68 5.34
C PHE A 156 15.62 6.58 6.01
N TYR A 157 15.66 6.17 7.28
CA TYR A 157 16.89 5.81 7.99
C TYR A 157 17.33 4.39 7.61
N ARG A 158 17.60 4.21 6.32
CA ARG A 158 17.84 2.91 5.69
C ARG A 158 19.04 2.14 6.22
N ASP A 159 19.98 2.81 6.88
CA ASP A 159 21.19 2.15 7.43
C ASP A 159 20.92 1.49 8.80
N ARG A 160 19.71 1.69 9.36
CA ARG A 160 19.29 1.10 10.64
C ARG A 160 18.42 -0.13 10.42
N TYR A 161 18.56 -1.13 11.29
CA TYR A 161 17.79 -2.36 11.21
C TYR A 161 16.28 -2.17 11.47
N LEU A 162 15.90 -1.46 12.53
CA LEU A 162 14.50 -1.32 12.95
C LEU A 162 13.61 -0.63 11.91
N PRO A 163 14.00 0.54 11.33
CA PRO A 163 13.19 1.20 10.29
C PRO A 163 12.96 0.32 9.07
N VAL A 164 14.00 -0.38 8.59
CA VAL A 164 13.90 -1.26 7.42
C VAL A 164 13.02 -2.47 7.71
N LYS A 165 13.19 -3.12 8.88
CA LYS A 165 12.34 -4.23 9.29
C LYS A 165 10.87 -3.81 9.39
N ASN A 166 10.61 -2.64 9.97
CA ASN A 166 9.26 -2.11 10.10
C ASN A 166 8.66 -1.71 8.76
N ALA A 167 9.46 -1.14 7.84
CA ALA A 167 9.00 -0.81 6.48
C ALA A 167 8.51 -2.05 5.72
N VAL A 168 9.28 -3.15 5.73
CA VAL A 168 8.87 -4.42 5.10
C VAL A 168 7.60 -4.96 5.77
N LYS A 169 7.49 -4.86 7.10
CA LYS A 169 6.30 -5.31 7.85
C LYS A 169 5.04 -4.51 7.47
N VAL A 170 5.14 -3.18 7.41
CA VAL A 170 4.01 -2.31 7.03
C VAL A 170 3.60 -2.56 5.59
N PHE A 171 4.58 -2.65 4.67
CA PHE A 171 4.32 -3.00 3.29
C PHE A 171 3.59 -4.36 3.17
N SER A 172 3.94 -5.32 4.04
CA SER A 172 3.24 -6.63 4.11
C SER A 172 1.76 -6.52 4.42
N ILE A 173 1.37 -5.57 5.26
CA ILE A 173 -0.04 -5.34 5.62
C ILE A 173 -0.75 -4.55 4.53
N TYR A 174 -0.06 -3.62 3.86
CA TYR A 174 -0.62 -2.92 2.71
C TYR A 174 -0.96 -3.88 1.58
N ARG A 175 -0.05 -4.83 1.24
CA ARG A 175 -0.34 -5.85 0.24
C ARG A 175 -1.57 -6.70 0.57
N ILE A 176 -1.89 -6.94 1.85
CA ILE A 176 -3.15 -7.60 2.22
C ILE A 176 -4.37 -6.74 1.87
N GLY A 177 -4.27 -5.42 2.08
CA GLY A 177 -5.32 -4.49 1.65
C GLY A 177 -5.48 -4.45 0.13
N ASP A 178 -4.38 -4.63 -0.60
CA ASP A 178 -4.37 -4.66 -2.07
C ASP A 178 -5.12 -5.90 -2.62
N ILE A 179 -5.12 -7.03 -1.89
CA ILE A 179 -6.03 -8.18 -2.20
C ILE A 179 -7.47 -7.69 -2.28
N GLY A 180 -7.88 -6.90 -1.29
CA GLY A 180 -9.24 -6.40 -1.18
C GLY A 180 -9.61 -5.53 -2.38
N LEU A 181 -8.74 -4.62 -2.81
CA LEU A 181 -9.03 -3.79 -3.98
C LEU A 181 -9.05 -4.60 -5.28
N ILE A 182 -8.06 -5.47 -5.50
CA ILE A 182 -8.00 -6.29 -6.73
C ILE A 182 -9.21 -7.21 -6.85
N LEU A 183 -9.59 -7.91 -5.77
CA LEU A 183 -10.76 -8.78 -5.79
C LEU A 183 -12.09 -8.00 -5.89
N ALA A 184 -12.14 -6.78 -5.34
CA ALA A 184 -13.29 -5.90 -5.53
C ALA A 184 -13.42 -5.42 -6.98
N MET A 185 -12.30 -5.05 -7.63
CA MET A 185 -12.28 -4.67 -9.06
C MET A 185 -12.73 -5.83 -9.94
N TRP A 186 -12.10 -7.01 -9.77
CA TRP A 186 -12.45 -8.23 -10.49
C TRP A 186 -13.95 -8.55 -10.41
N MET A 187 -14.49 -8.63 -9.19
CA MET A 187 -15.89 -8.98 -9.02
C MET A 187 -16.83 -7.85 -9.45
N SER A 188 -16.40 -6.60 -9.38
CA SER A 188 -17.17 -5.46 -9.87
C SER A 188 -17.28 -5.45 -11.40
N HIS A 189 -16.22 -5.82 -12.14
CA HIS A 189 -16.29 -5.96 -13.60
C HIS A 189 -17.29 -7.03 -14.00
N HIS A 190 -17.34 -8.13 -13.26
CA HIS A 190 -18.33 -9.18 -13.49
C HIS A 190 -19.77 -8.73 -13.19
N LEU A 191 -19.97 -8.02 -12.08
CA LEU A 191 -21.31 -7.55 -11.70
C LEU A 191 -21.89 -6.53 -12.69
N PHE A 192 -21.06 -5.62 -13.22
CA PHE A 192 -21.52 -4.52 -14.08
C PHE A 192 -21.23 -4.72 -15.57
N HIS A 193 -20.43 -5.74 -15.93
CA HIS A 193 -19.90 -5.97 -17.28
C HIS A 193 -19.15 -4.76 -17.87
N GLU A 194 -18.62 -3.89 -17.02
CA GLU A 194 -17.84 -2.73 -17.39
C GLU A 194 -16.94 -2.28 -16.23
N ASN A 195 -15.95 -1.45 -16.55
CA ASN A 195 -15.25 -0.67 -15.55
C ASN A 195 -16.20 0.43 -15.02
N ILE A 196 -16.67 0.23 -13.79
CA ILE A 196 -17.67 1.09 -13.16
C ILE A 196 -17.06 2.39 -12.63
N THR A 197 -17.60 3.53 -13.06
CA THR A 197 -17.21 4.82 -12.50
C THR A 197 -17.98 5.13 -11.22
N PHE A 198 -17.34 5.84 -10.30
CA PHE A 198 -17.97 6.32 -9.08
C PHE A 198 -19.15 7.26 -9.38
N ALA A 199 -19.12 7.98 -10.51
CA ALA A 199 -20.26 8.75 -10.98
C ALA A 199 -21.48 7.85 -11.24
N LYS A 200 -21.30 6.70 -11.91
CA LYS A 200 -22.40 5.73 -12.12
C LYS A 200 -22.86 5.07 -10.82
N LEU A 201 -21.95 4.78 -9.88
CA LEU A 201 -22.32 4.23 -8.56
C LEU A 201 -23.28 5.14 -7.77
N THR A 202 -23.31 6.46 -8.03
CA THR A 202 -24.27 7.35 -7.36
C THR A 202 -25.73 7.11 -7.78
N ASN A 203 -25.98 6.38 -8.87
CA ASN A 203 -27.33 5.98 -9.27
C ASN A 203 -27.81 4.78 -8.44
N TYR A 204 -28.53 5.08 -7.36
CA TYR A 204 -29.05 4.05 -6.43
C TYR A 204 -30.02 3.08 -7.08
N GLU A 205 -30.78 3.48 -8.11
CA GLU A 205 -31.73 2.58 -8.79
C GLU A 205 -30.98 1.47 -9.53
N LEU A 206 -29.97 1.85 -10.33
CA LEU A 206 -29.11 0.92 -11.05
C LEU A 206 -28.40 -0.04 -10.09
N VAL A 207 -27.80 0.50 -9.03
CA VAL A 207 -27.09 -0.29 -8.02
C VAL A 207 -28.04 -1.26 -7.33
N HIS A 208 -29.24 -0.81 -6.97
CA HIS A 208 -30.22 -1.66 -6.29
C HIS A 208 -30.69 -2.81 -7.18
N GLU A 209 -30.96 -2.55 -8.46
CA GLU A 209 -31.37 -3.56 -9.43
C GLU A 209 -30.31 -4.68 -9.56
N HIS A 210 -29.03 -4.33 -9.69
CA HIS A 210 -27.95 -5.31 -9.78
C HIS A 210 -27.78 -6.11 -8.48
N LEU A 211 -27.86 -5.44 -7.32
CA LEU A 211 -27.70 -6.07 -6.01
C LEU A 211 -28.87 -6.98 -5.62
N GLN A 212 -30.10 -6.70 -6.09
CA GLN A 212 -31.25 -7.58 -5.86
C GLN A 212 -31.03 -8.94 -6.52
N ASN A 213 -30.51 -8.94 -7.75
CA ASN A 213 -30.25 -10.17 -8.51
C ASN A 213 -28.98 -10.89 -8.01
N HIS A 214 -28.00 -10.16 -7.46
CA HIS A 214 -26.68 -10.69 -7.12
C HIS A 214 -26.22 -10.33 -5.69
N SER A 215 -27.08 -10.55 -4.70
CA SER A 215 -26.83 -10.13 -3.30
C SER A 215 -25.51 -10.67 -2.69
N ALA A 216 -25.14 -11.92 -2.97
CA ALA A 216 -23.90 -12.53 -2.46
C ALA A 216 -22.64 -11.86 -3.05
N ILE A 217 -22.68 -11.53 -4.35
CA ILE A 217 -21.62 -10.82 -5.06
C ILE A 217 -21.45 -9.41 -4.49
N GLY A 218 -22.57 -8.72 -4.25
CA GLY A 218 -22.57 -7.39 -3.62
C GLY A 218 -21.94 -7.37 -2.22
N ILE A 219 -22.25 -8.36 -1.38
CA ILE A 219 -21.64 -8.51 -0.06
C ILE A 219 -20.14 -8.78 -0.19
N PHE A 220 -19.73 -9.66 -1.11
CA PHE A 220 -18.32 -9.96 -1.34
C PHE A 220 -17.51 -8.70 -1.72
N ILE A 221 -17.97 -7.92 -2.71
CA ILE A 221 -17.32 -6.67 -3.13
C ILE A 221 -17.18 -5.73 -1.93
N SER A 222 -18.26 -5.56 -1.15
CA SER A 222 -18.26 -4.67 0.01
C SER A 222 -17.30 -5.13 1.11
N LEU A 223 -17.18 -6.44 1.35
CA LEU A 223 -16.22 -7.00 2.32
C LEU A 223 -14.77 -6.83 1.85
N MET A 224 -14.52 -6.95 0.54
CA MET A 224 -13.19 -6.75 -0.04
C MET A 224 -12.77 -5.27 0.02
N ILE A 225 -13.69 -4.34 -0.24
CA ILE A 225 -13.49 -2.90 -0.01
C ILE A 225 -13.23 -2.63 1.48
N LEU A 226 -13.98 -3.25 2.39
CA LEU A 226 -13.77 -3.10 3.83
C LEU A 226 -12.42 -3.66 4.28
N LEU A 227 -11.94 -4.76 3.70
CA LEU A 227 -10.61 -5.30 3.96
C LEU A 227 -9.51 -4.29 3.59
N ALA A 228 -9.61 -3.71 2.39
CA ALA A 228 -8.69 -2.68 1.91
C ALA A 228 -8.69 -1.44 2.82
N ALA A 229 -9.89 -0.93 3.13
CA ALA A 229 -10.06 0.21 4.02
C ALA A 229 -9.51 -0.07 5.43
N SER A 230 -9.79 -1.24 5.99
CA SER A 230 -9.35 -1.64 7.33
C SER A 230 -7.83 -1.77 7.42
N ALA A 231 -7.18 -2.34 6.40
CA ALA A 231 -5.73 -2.49 6.35
C ALA A 231 -5.02 -1.13 6.29
N LYS A 232 -5.43 -0.21 5.41
CA LYS A 232 -4.83 1.14 5.29
C LYS A 232 -5.20 2.08 6.43
N SER A 233 -6.36 1.93 7.05
CA SER A 233 -6.80 2.76 8.18
C SER A 233 -6.48 2.16 9.54
N ALA A 234 -5.63 1.12 9.57
CA ALA A 234 -5.15 0.48 10.79
C ALA A 234 -6.29 0.05 11.73
N GLN A 235 -7.43 -0.38 11.16
CA GLN A 235 -8.52 -0.94 11.95
C GLN A 235 -8.15 -2.35 12.43
N LEU A 236 -8.78 -2.83 13.50
CA LEU A 236 -8.51 -4.18 13.98
C LEU A 236 -8.85 -5.23 12.91
N PRO A 237 -8.00 -6.27 12.74
CA PRO A 237 -6.82 -6.61 13.55
C PRO A 237 -5.50 -5.92 13.13
N PHE A 238 -5.52 -5.08 12.09
CA PHE A 238 -4.34 -4.46 11.48
C PHE A 238 -3.76 -3.25 12.24
N SER A 239 -4.26 -2.90 13.43
CA SER A 239 -3.88 -1.64 14.10
C SER A 239 -2.41 -1.52 14.50
N SER A 240 -1.69 -2.63 14.57
CA SER A 240 -0.33 -2.63 15.10
C SER A 240 0.71 -1.99 14.16
N TRP A 241 0.44 -1.86 12.86
CA TRP A 241 1.46 -1.36 11.92
C TRP A 241 1.73 0.14 12.06
N LEU A 242 0.71 0.94 12.42
CA LEU A 242 0.81 2.40 12.42
C LEU A 242 1.87 2.92 13.41
N PRO A 243 1.96 2.44 14.67
CA PRO A 243 3.06 2.80 15.56
C PRO A 243 4.44 2.41 15.02
N ARG A 244 4.56 1.28 14.31
CA ARG A 244 5.86 0.82 13.76
C ARG A 244 6.29 1.67 12.56
N ALA A 245 5.34 2.29 11.86
CA ALA A 245 5.63 3.24 10.80
C ALA A 245 6.25 4.55 11.31
N MET A 246 6.14 4.85 12.62
CA MET A 246 6.63 6.08 13.25
C MET A 246 8.16 6.13 13.44
N GLU A 247 8.89 5.10 13.02
CA GLU A 247 10.36 5.07 12.94
C GLU A 247 10.92 6.06 11.91
N GLY A 248 10.11 6.46 10.93
CA GLY A 248 10.50 7.48 9.96
C GLY A 248 10.69 8.86 10.59
N PRO A 249 11.23 9.83 9.83
CA PRO A 249 11.31 11.22 10.24
C PRO A 249 9.97 11.74 10.77
N THR A 250 10.03 12.65 11.74
CA THR A 250 8.82 13.27 12.30
C THR A 250 7.95 13.95 11.24
N PRO A 251 8.48 14.67 10.23
CA PRO A 251 7.65 15.27 9.19
C PRO A 251 6.92 14.22 8.32
N SER A 252 7.57 13.10 7.96
CA SER A 252 6.89 12.02 7.23
C SER A 252 5.83 11.33 8.09
N SER A 253 6.10 11.17 9.38
CA SER A 253 5.13 10.63 10.33
C SER A 253 3.88 11.51 10.41
N ALA A 254 4.06 12.83 10.43
CA ALA A 254 2.97 13.81 10.49
C ALA A 254 2.04 13.75 9.27
N ILE A 255 2.61 13.66 8.06
CA ILE A 255 1.82 13.69 6.81
C ILE A 255 1.21 12.33 6.45
N PHE A 256 1.95 11.23 6.54
CA PHE A 256 1.44 9.92 6.14
C PHE A 256 0.53 9.32 7.20
N TYR A 257 1.13 8.99 8.34
CA TYR A 257 0.57 8.10 9.34
C TYR A 257 -0.26 8.88 10.36
N GLY A 258 0.07 10.15 10.56
CA GLY A 258 -0.67 11.05 11.41
C GLY A 258 -1.96 11.58 10.77
N SER A 259 -1.96 11.84 9.46
CA SER A 259 -3.00 12.66 8.84
C SER A 259 -3.55 12.17 7.50
N LEU A 260 -2.77 11.94 6.45
CA LEU A 260 -3.36 11.77 5.11
C LEU A 260 -3.53 10.29 4.72
N SER A 261 -2.43 9.53 4.63
CA SER A 261 -2.46 8.14 4.11
C SER A 261 -3.37 7.21 4.92
N VAL A 262 -3.44 7.41 6.24
CA VAL A 262 -4.25 6.55 7.12
C VAL A 262 -5.77 6.82 6.97
N HIS A 263 -6.17 7.97 6.43
CA HIS A 263 -7.59 8.29 6.18
C HIS A 263 -8.05 7.89 4.78
N VAL A 264 -7.16 7.37 3.91
CA VAL A 264 -7.56 6.92 2.57
C VAL A 264 -8.52 5.73 2.62
N GLY A 265 -8.47 4.89 3.66
CA GLY A 265 -9.48 3.86 3.87
C GLY A 265 -10.88 4.45 4.15
N VAL A 266 -10.96 5.54 4.91
CA VAL A 266 -12.21 6.30 5.10
C VAL A 266 -12.68 6.91 3.78
N PHE A 267 -11.77 7.47 2.99
CA PHE A 267 -12.09 8.03 1.67
C PHE A 267 -12.76 7.00 0.76
N ILE A 268 -12.22 5.77 0.68
CA ILE A 268 -12.84 4.71 -0.13
C ILE A 268 -14.22 4.35 0.38
N LEU A 269 -14.42 4.23 1.71
CA LEU A 269 -15.73 3.93 2.26
C LEU A 269 -16.75 5.03 1.92
N LEU A 270 -16.36 6.30 2.04
CA LEU A 270 -17.21 7.43 1.63
C LEU A 270 -17.52 7.41 0.13
N ARG A 271 -16.50 7.17 -0.71
CA ARG A 271 -16.63 7.15 -2.17
C ARG A 271 -17.52 6.01 -2.68
N THR A 272 -17.43 4.85 -2.03
CA THR A 272 -18.21 3.63 -2.38
C THR A 272 -19.49 3.49 -1.55
N ARG A 273 -19.81 4.48 -0.71
CA ARG A 273 -21.02 4.48 0.14
C ARG A 273 -22.30 4.16 -0.62
N PRO A 274 -22.55 4.71 -1.83
CA PRO A 274 -23.75 4.38 -2.59
C PRO A 274 -23.93 2.87 -2.88
N PHE A 275 -22.83 2.10 -2.94
CA PHE A 275 -22.83 0.68 -3.21
C PHE A 275 -23.20 -0.18 -1.99
N TRP A 276 -22.61 0.11 -0.83
CA TRP A 276 -22.73 -0.75 0.36
C TRP A 276 -23.74 -0.24 1.41
N GLU A 277 -24.21 1.00 1.35
CA GLU A 277 -25.07 1.59 2.39
C GLU A 277 -26.38 0.81 2.62
N GLN A 278 -26.99 0.30 1.56
CA GLN A 278 -28.24 -0.47 1.63
C GLN A 278 -28.02 -1.90 2.14
N GLN A 279 -26.77 -2.35 2.22
CA GLN A 279 -26.41 -3.67 2.74
C GLN A 279 -26.24 -3.59 4.27
N THR A 280 -27.34 -3.85 5.00
CA THR A 280 -27.38 -3.66 6.46
C THR A 280 -26.30 -4.45 7.21
N SER A 281 -25.98 -5.68 6.77
CA SER A 281 -24.94 -6.51 7.37
C SER A 281 -23.55 -5.86 7.28
N VAL A 282 -23.20 -5.33 6.11
CA VAL A 282 -21.92 -4.63 5.87
C VAL A 282 -21.89 -3.35 6.70
N ARG A 283 -22.97 -2.57 6.70
CA ARG A 283 -23.06 -1.33 7.46
C ARG A 283 -22.85 -1.54 8.97
N ILE A 284 -23.46 -2.59 9.54
CA ILE A 284 -23.24 -2.98 10.94
C ILE A 284 -21.78 -3.40 11.16
N LEU A 285 -21.20 -4.17 10.23
CA LEU A 285 -19.82 -4.62 10.34
C LEU A 285 -18.82 -3.45 10.35
N ILE A 286 -18.98 -2.47 9.45
CA ILE A 286 -18.14 -1.26 9.41
C ILE A 286 -18.22 -0.51 10.75
N GLY A 287 -19.44 -0.27 11.25
CA GLY A 287 -19.65 0.46 12.51
C GLY A 287 -19.09 -0.28 13.73
N THR A 288 -19.32 -1.58 13.83
CA THR A 288 -18.82 -2.39 14.95
C THR A 288 -17.29 -2.51 14.93
N LEU A 289 -16.68 -2.68 13.77
CA LEU A 289 -15.23 -2.72 13.60
C LEU A 289 -14.59 -1.37 14.00
N GLY A 290 -15.20 -0.25 13.62
CA GLY A 290 -14.78 1.08 14.06
C GLY A 290 -14.89 1.27 15.57
N LEU A 291 -16.02 0.88 16.18
CA LEU A 291 -16.27 0.98 17.61
C LEU A 291 -15.25 0.17 18.44
N VAL A 292 -15.05 -1.10 18.08
CA VAL A 292 -14.12 -1.99 18.78
C VAL A 292 -12.68 -1.46 18.64
N THR A 293 -12.31 -0.97 17.46
CA THR A 293 -11.01 -0.34 17.23
C THR A 293 -10.82 0.90 18.10
N ALA A 294 -11.81 1.78 18.20
CA ALA A 294 -11.74 2.99 19.00
C ALA A 294 -11.54 2.71 20.49
N ILE A 295 -12.29 1.74 21.04
CA ILE A 295 -12.20 1.36 22.46
C ILE A 295 -10.82 0.76 22.77
N ILE A 296 -10.38 -0.22 21.99
CA ILE A 296 -9.12 -0.94 22.23
C ILE A 296 -7.92 -0.01 22.09
N THR A 297 -7.86 0.77 21.01
CA THR A 297 -6.70 1.64 20.75
C THR A 297 -6.64 2.85 21.67
N THR A 298 -7.78 3.31 22.22
CA THR A 298 -7.80 4.30 23.31
C THR A 298 -7.11 3.77 24.58
N GLY A 299 -7.38 2.51 24.94
CA GLY A 299 -6.70 1.84 26.05
C GLY A 299 -5.19 1.73 25.82
N ILE A 300 -4.78 1.31 24.62
CA ILE A 300 -3.37 1.20 24.22
C ILE A 300 -2.69 2.59 24.26
N ALA A 301 -3.27 3.63 23.66
CA ALA A 301 -2.67 4.96 23.59
C ALA A 301 -2.33 5.54 24.98
N ARG A 302 -3.13 5.24 26.00
CA ARG A 302 -2.93 5.76 27.37
C ARG A 302 -1.72 5.15 28.09
N VAL A 303 -1.22 4.00 27.64
CA VAL A 303 -0.13 3.27 28.30
C VAL A 303 1.18 3.27 27.51
N GLN A 304 1.20 3.89 26.32
CA GLN A 304 2.38 4.00 25.49
C GLN A 304 3.41 4.96 26.10
N SER A 305 4.68 4.55 26.11
CA SER A 305 5.80 5.36 26.61
C SER A 305 6.34 6.34 25.58
N SER A 306 6.22 6.02 24.29
CA SER A 306 6.64 6.88 23.18
C SER A 306 5.52 7.84 22.79
N VAL A 307 5.81 9.13 22.73
CA VAL A 307 4.87 10.17 22.28
C VAL A 307 4.38 9.88 20.86
N LYS A 308 5.26 9.42 19.95
CA LYS A 308 4.84 9.07 18.58
C LYS A 308 3.89 7.88 18.56
N SER A 309 4.17 6.83 19.34
CA SER A 309 3.30 5.64 19.42
C SER A 309 1.96 5.96 20.06
N GLN A 310 1.96 6.80 21.11
CA GLN A 310 0.75 7.31 21.74
C GLN A 310 -0.12 8.08 20.74
N ILE A 311 0.47 9.03 19.99
CA ILE A 311 -0.25 9.78 18.97
C ILE A 311 -0.74 8.84 17.86
N ALA A 312 0.05 7.86 17.44
CA ALA A 312 -0.36 6.87 16.45
C ALA A 312 -1.64 6.13 16.87
N TYR A 313 -1.66 5.53 18.06
CA TYR A 313 -2.86 4.84 18.56
C TYR A 313 -4.04 5.79 18.79
N ALA A 314 -3.78 7.03 19.19
CA ALA A 314 -4.84 8.04 19.28
C ALA A 314 -5.43 8.39 17.91
N SER A 315 -4.63 8.42 16.83
CA SER A 315 -5.12 8.55 15.46
C SER A 315 -6.01 7.37 15.07
N ILE A 316 -5.57 6.13 15.36
CA ILE A 316 -6.38 4.92 15.06
C ILE A 316 -7.73 4.99 15.77
N ALA A 317 -7.75 5.45 17.03
CA ALA A 317 -8.98 5.59 17.79
C ALA A 317 -9.97 6.56 17.14
N GLN A 318 -9.50 7.73 16.70
CA GLN A 318 -10.35 8.70 16.00
C GLN A 318 -10.83 8.18 14.65
N ILE A 319 -9.98 7.48 13.91
CA ILE A 319 -10.38 6.87 12.63
C ILE A 319 -11.43 5.79 12.85
N GLY A 320 -11.34 5.01 13.93
CA GLY A 320 -12.41 4.07 14.31
C GLY A 320 -13.75 4.77 14.58
N LEU A 321 -13.74 5.97 15.18
CA LEU A 321 -14.96 6.78 15.33
C LEU A 321 -15.47 7.28 13.96
N ILE A 322 -14.58 7.71 13.07
CA ILE A 322 -14.96 8.13 11.71
C ILE A 322 -15.59 6.95 10.93
N PHE A 323 -15.10 5.72 11.10
CA PHE A 323 -15.74 4.52 10.53
C PHE A 323 -17.18 4.34 11.03
N MET A 324 -17.43 4.60 12.32
CA MET A 324 -18.79 4.59 12.87
C MET A 324 -19.67 5.69 12.26
N GLU A 325 -19.14 6.90 12.09
CA GLU A 325 -19.87 8.03 11.49
C GLU A 325 -20.25 7.74 10.03
N VAL A 326 -19.33 7.17 9.26
CA VAL A 326 -19.57 6.71 7.89
C VAL A 326 -20.64 5.62 7.86
N ALA A 327 -20.56 4.63 8.74
CA ALA A 327 -21.57 3.60 8.88
C ALA A 327 -22.93 4.15 9.34
N ALA A 328 -22.96 5.23 10.12
CA ALA A 328 -24.20 5.91 10.52
C ALA A 328 -24.84 6.73 9.38
N GLY A 329 -24.11 6.98 8.29
CA GLY A 329 -24.54 7.85 7.19
C GLY A 329 -24.26 9.34 7.45
N TRP A 330 -23.44 9.67 8.45
CA TRP A 330 -23.12 11.06 8.82
C TRP A 330 -21.94 11.61 8.02
N GLU A 331 -22.08 11.66 6.69
CA GLU A 331 -21.01 12.05 5.76
C GLU A 331 -20.35 13.39 6.11
N LYS A 332 -21.16 14.43 6.36
CA LYS A 332 -20.65 15.77 6.70
C LYS A 332 -19.86 15.77 8.01
N LEU A 333 -20.32 15.02 9.00
CA LEU A 333 -19.62 14.88 10.28
C LEU A 333 -18.30 14.13 10.10
N ALA A 334 -18.31 13.03 9.34
CA ALA A 334 -17.12 12.26 9.01
C ALA A 334 -16.05 13.11 8.29
N LEU A 335 -16.46 13.95 7.33
CA LEU A 335 -15.56 14.88 6.64
C LEU A 335 -15.00 15.96 7.56
N PHE A 336 -15.82 16.54 8.43
CA PHE A 336 -15.38 17.53 9.41
C PHE A 336 -14.41 16.92 10.45
N HIS A 337 -14.74 15.75 10.97
CA HIS A 337 -13.92 15.01 11.92
C HIS A 337 -12.59 14.58 11.29
N PHE A 338 -12.61 14.07 10.04
CA PHE A 338 -11.39 13.82 9.25
C PHE A 338 -10.48 15.06 9.21
N ALA A 339 -11.01 16.20 8.79
CA ALA A 339 -10.22 17.42 8.65
C ALA A 339 -9.63 17.85 10.00
N GLY A 340 -10.46 17.90 11.05
CA GLY A 340 -10.03 18.27 12.40
C GLY A 340 -8.96 17.33 12.97
N ASN A 341 -9.15 16.02 12.82
CA ASN A 341 -8.16 15.02 13.24
C ASN A 341 -6.86 15.17 12.45
N ALA A 342 -6.92 15.31 11.12
CA ALA A 342 -5.73 15.46 10.28
C ALA A 342 -4.88 16.69 10.67
N PHE A 343 -5.51 17.85 10.91
CA PHE A 343 -4.80 19.05 11.39
C PHE A 343 -4.21 18.85 12.79
N LEU A 344 -5.01 18.34 13.74
CA LEU A 344 -4.57 18.15 15.12
C LEU A 344 -3.38 17.18 15.21
N ARG A 345 -3.44 16.05 14.50
CA ARG A 345 -2.39 15.02 14.53
C ARG A 345 -1.11 15.50 13.86
N THR A 346 -1.23 16.25 12.75
CA THR A 346 -0.06 16.88 12.13
C THR A 346 0.61 17.83 13.12
N TYR A 347 -0.15 18.72 13.75
CA TYR A 347 0.36 19.63 14.77
C TYR A 347 1.06 18.88 15.92
N GLN A 348 0.41 17.89 16.51
CA GLN A 348 0.96 17.10 17.63
C GLN A 348 2.28 16.42 17.25
N LEU A 349 2.37 15.84 16.05
CA LEU A 349 3.59 15.17 15.60
C LEU A 349 4.72 16.16 15.33
N LEU A 350 4.46 17.27 14.64
CA LEU A 350 5.48 18.28 14.35
C LEU A 350 6.04 18.96 15.62
N VAL A 351 5.20 19.13 16.65
CA VAL A 351 5.59 19.73 17.93
C VAL A 351 6.21 18.70 18.90
N SER A 352 5.97 17.40 18.69
CA SER A 352 6.42 16.34 19.60
C SER A 352 7.91 16.37 19.96
N PRO A 353 8.88 16.66 19.07
CA PRO A 353 10.30 16.70 19.45
C PRO A 353 10.60 17.77 20.49
N SER A 354 9.99 18.95 20.34
CA SER A 354 10.13 20.08 21.28
C SER A 354 9.48 19.77 22.63
N VAL A 355 8.30 19.16 22.61
CA VAL A 355 7.57 18.77 23.84
C VAL A 355 8.34 17.70 24.62
N VAL A 356 8.88 16.69 23.95
CA VAL A 356 9.69 15.66 24.62
C VAL A 356 10.91 16.29 25.29
N SER A 357 11.61 17.20 24.61
CA SER A 357 12.75 17.91 25.21
C SER A 357 12.34 18.72 26.44
N TYR A 358 11.19 19.38 26.40
CA TYR A 358 10.66 20.15 27.54
C TYR A 358 10.27 19.24 28.72
N LEU A 359 9.52 18.16 28.47
CA LEU A 359 9.08 17.23 29.50
C LEU A 359 10.25 16.50 30.17
N ILE A 360 11.28 16.13 29.40
CA ILE A 360 12.51 15.57 29.97
C ILE A 360 13.14 16.57 30.93
N ARG A 361 13.25 17.84 30.53
CA ARG A 361 13.79 18.90 31.38
C ARG A 361 12.97 19.07 32.65
N GLU A 362 11.64 19.14 32.53
CA GLU A 362 10.73 19.25 33.69
C GLU A 362 10.86 18.05 34.63
N GLN A 363 10.92 16.82 34.09
CA GLN A 363 11.13 15.61 34.86
C GLN A 363 12.48 15.64 35.60
N PHE A 364 13.55 16.17 35.00
CA PHE A 364 14.85 16.26 35.68
C PHE A 364 14.84 17.27 36.85
N TYR A 365 14.11 18.39 36.74
CA TYR A 365 14.17 19.46 37.75
C TYR A 365 13.03 19.43 38.78
N ASN A 366 11.86 18.91 38.43
CA ASN A 366 10.64 19.01 39.25
C ASN A 366 10.02 17.64 39.60
N PHE A 367 10.81 16.55 39.57
CA PHE A 367 10.29 15.23 39.88
C PHE A 367 9.82 15.12 41.34
N ALA A 368 8.52 14.90 41.53
CA ALA A 368 7.94 14.51 42.81
C ALA A 368 7.50 13.04 42.76
N PRO A 369 7.97 12.16 43.67
CA PRO A 369 7.55 10.77 43.69
C PRO A 369 6.07 10.66 44.04
N LYS A 370 5.30 9.93 43.20
CA LYS A 370 3.90 9.62 43.50
C LYS A 370 3.81 8.71 44.73
N VAL A 371 3.08 9.15 45.75
CA VAL A 371 2.71 8.31 46.90
C VAL A 371 1.76 7.21 46.40
N GLN A 372 2.17 5.95 46.56
CA GLN A 372 1.34 4.81 46.16
C GLN A 372 0.26 4.55 47.22
N SER A 373 -1.01 4.73 46.87
CA SER A 373 -2.13 4.29 47.71
C SER A 373 -2.52 2.84 47.39
N ILE A 374 -2.39 1.96 48.37
CA ILE A 374 -2.79 0.55 48.28
C ILE A 374 -4.27 0.46 48.67
N GLU A 375 -5.15 0.49 47.68
CA GLU A 375 -6.55 0.10 47.87
C GLU A 375 -6.87 -1.04 46.90
N VAL A 376 -7.37 -2.17 47.38
CA VAL A 376 -7.74 -3.31 46.53
C VAL A 376 -9.25 -3.40 46.47
N HIS A 377 -9.83 -3.21 45.29
CA HIS A 377 -11.24 -3.47 44.98
C HIS A 377 -11.31 -4.35 43.72
N PHE A 378 -12.36 -5.16 43.59
CA PHE A 378 -12.61 -6.07 42.46
C PHE A 378 -12.52 -5.36 41.09
N SER A 379 -12.91 -4.08 41.03
CA SER A 379 -12.74 -3.17 39.88
C SER A 379 -11.28 -3.04 39.41
N LYS A 380 -10.29 -3.09 40.32
CA LYS A 380 -8.87 -3.01 39.97
C LYS A 380 -8.35 -4.26 39.25
N LYS A 381 -8.92 -5.46 39.46
CA LYS A 381 -8.48 -6.67 38.71
C LYS A 381 -8.77 -6.52 37.22
N ILE A 382 -9.97 -6.06 36.86
CA ILE A 382 -10.34 -5.75 35.47
C ILE A 382 -9.47 -4.61 34.94
N GLY A 383 -9.30 -3.55 35.74
CA GLY A 383 -8.41 -2.43 35.40
C GLY A 383 -6.97 -2.86 35.10
N TYR A 384 -6.36 -3.68 35.96
CA TYR A 384 -5.01 -4.22 35.75
C TYR A 384 -4.96 -5.18 34.56
N THR A 385 -6.01 -5.96 34.32
CA THR A 385 -6.08 -6.83 33.14
C THR A 385 -6.11 -6.01 31.86
N LEU A 386 -6.99 -5.00 31.77
CA LEU A 386 -7.06 -4.09 30.63
C LEU A 386 -5.77 -3.28 30.45
N TYR A 387 -5.14 -2.86 31.54
CA TYR A 387 -3.84 -2.20 31.52
C TYR A 387 -2.75 -3.12 30.95
N MET A 388 -2.65 -4.36 31.44
CA MET A 388 -1.69 -5.35 30.95
C MET A 388 -1.94 -5.73 29.49
N LEU A 389 -3.20 -5.88 29.08
CA LEU A 389 -3.57 -6.10 27.68
C LEU A 389 -3.18 -4.89 26.83
N SER A 390 -3.41 -3.68 27.31
CA SER A 390 -3.05 -2.45 26.59
C SER A 390 -1.54 -2.30 26.43
N ILE A 391 -0.74 -2.61 27.47
CA ILE A 391 0.74 -2.62 27.39
C ILE A 391 1.22 -3.62 26.35
N LYS A 392 0.60 -4.81 26.31
CA LYS A 392 0.91 -5.85 25.33
C LYS A 392 0.31 -5.57 23.96
N GLU A 393 -0.39 -4.45 23.78
CA GLU A 393 -1.13 -4.09 22.57
C GLU A 393 -2.05 -5.24 22.12
N TRP A 394 -2.68 -5.90 23.09
CA TRP A 394 -3.54 -7.06 22.94
C TRP A 394 -2.88 -8.24 22.20
N ASN A 395 -1.54 -8.30 22.19
CA ASN A 395 -0.73 -9.24 21.41
C ASN A 395 -1.09 -9.27 19.92
N LEU A 396 -1.63 -8.17 19.37
CA LEU A 396 -2.10 -8.10 17.98
C LEU A 396 -1.00 -8.45 16.98
N ASP A 397 0.23 -8.00 17.24
CA ASP A 397 1.40 -8.34 16.43
C ASP A 397 1.66 -9.85 16.35
N ALA A 398 1.59 -10.53 17.49
CA ALA A 398 1.83 -11.97 17.57
C ALA A 398 0.67 -12.74 16.93
N ALA A 399 -0.57 -12.32 17.18
CA ALA A 399 -1.76 -12.89 16.57
C ALA A 399 -1.70 -12.78 15.04
N MET A 400 -1.47 -11.58 14.50
CA MET A 400 -1.31 -11.36 13.06
C MET A 400 -0.20 -12.22 12.46
N TYR A 401 0.95 -12.33 13.14
CA TYR A 401 2.03 -13.19 12.67
C TYR A 401 1.63 -14.68 12.62
N GLN A 402 0.91 -15.15 13.63
CA GLN A 402 0.46 -16.54 13.71
C GLN A 402 -0.61 -16.87 12.66
N PHE A 403 -1.55 -15.95 12.40
CA PHE A 403 -2.64 -16.18 11.44
C PHE A 403 -2.23 -15.94 9.99
N LEU A 404 -1.46 -14.89 9.71
CA LEU A 404 -1.14 -14.49 8.33
C LEU A 404 0.17 -15.11 7.84
N TRP A 405 1.26 -14.97 8.60
CA TRP A 405 2.61 -15.24 8.09
C TRP A 405 3.16 -16.63 8.42
N ASN A 406 2.77 -17.20 9.56
CA ASN A 406 3.25 -18.52 9.97
C ASN A 406 2.75 -19.68 9.06
N PRO A 407 1.49 -19.71 8.59
CA PRO A 407 1.04 -20.75 7.65
C PRO A 407 1.81 -20.70 6.34
N VAL A 408 1.95 -19.50 5.77
CA VAL A 408 2.76 -19.22 4.56
C VAL A 408 4.19 -19.74 4.73
N LYS A 409 4.85 -19.43 5.85
CA LYS A 409 6.21 -19.92 6.14
C LYS A 409 6.30 -21.43 6.38
N ARG A 410 5.25 -22.07 6.89
CA ARG A 410 5.22 -23.53 7.07
C ARG A 410 5.11 -24.22 5.72
N LEU A 411 4.18 -23.78 4.88
CA LEU A 411 4.00 -24.28 3.52
C LEU A 411 5.28 -24.10 2.68
N ALA A 412 5.87 -22.92 2.73
CA ALA A 412 7.07 -22.64 1.95
C ALA A 412 8.30 -23.45 2.40
N ARG A 413 8.43 -23.80 3.69
CA ARG A 413 9.50 -24.70 4.17
C ARG A 413 9.36 -26.12 3.63
N LEU A 414 8.14 -26.58 3.31
CA LEU A 414 7.96 -27.86 2.63
C LEU A 414 8.58 -27.86 1.23
N LEU A 415 8.83 -26.67 0.66
CA LEU A 415 9.43 -26.49 -0.66
C LEU A 415 10.95 -26.33 -0.63
N ASP A 416 11.60 -26.48 0.53
CA ASP A 416 13.06 -26.35 0.66
C ASP A 416 13.85 -27.40 -0.14
N PHE A 417 13.20 -28.47 -0.60
CA PHE A 417 13.80 -29.45 -1.51
C PHE A 417 14.02 -28.90 -2.93
N MET A 418 13.35 -27.81 -3.32
CA MET A 418 13.47 -27.20 -4.64
C MET A 418 14.80 -26.45 -4.73
N THR A 419 15.76 -27.01 -5.47
CA THR A 419 17.03 -26.36 -5.81
C THR A 419 17.00 -25.83 -7.25
N ILE A 420 17.88 -24.89 -7.60
CA ILE A 420 18.00 -24.37 -8.99
C ILE A 420 18.12 -25.49 -10.04
N GLN A 421 18.83 -26.58 -9.72
CA GLN A 421 18.99 -27.73 -10.64
C GLN A 421 17.67 -28.47 -10.85
N LYS A 422 16.92 -28.74 -9.78
CA LYS A 422 15.60 -29.39 -9.89
C LYS A 422 14.58 -28.48 -10.55
N LEU A 423 14.64 -27.19 -10.28
CA LEU A 423 13.80 -26.18 -10.91
C LEU A 423 13.99 -26.15 -12.43
N SER A 424 15.24 -26.08 -12.87
CA SER A 424 15.60 -26.04 -14.30
C SER A 424 15.30 -27.34 -15.03
N LEU A 425 15.43 -28.50 -14.39
CA LEU A 425 15.15 -29.79 -15.03
C LEU A 425 13.65 -30.11 -15.07
N PHE A 426 12.94 -30.00 -13.94
CA PHE A 426 11.57 -30.50 -13.81
C PHE A 426 10.53 -29.44 -14.19
N PHE A 427 10.62 -28.24 -13.62
CA PHE A 427 9.57 -27.23 -13.83
C PHE A 427 9.63 -26.59 -15.21
N VAL A 428 10.81 -26.48 -15.83
CA VAL A 428 10.91 -26.03 -17.24
C VAL A 428 10.30 -27.07 -18.18
N MET A 429 10.53 -28.36 -17.96
CA MET A 429 9.89 -29.42 -18.75
C MET A 429 8.36 -29.37 -18.62
N ILE A 430 7.82 -29.22 -17.40
CA ILE A 430 6.36 -29.09 -17.19
C ILE A 430 5.84 -27.82 -17.85
N TYR A 431 6.57 -26.71 -17.78
CA TYR A 431 6.16 -25.46 -18.42
C TYR A 431 6.08 -25.62 -19.93
N LEU A 432 7.10 -26.23 -20.55
CA LEU A 432 7.11 -26.51 -21.99
C LEU A 432 6.02 -27.49 -22.39
N LEU A 433 5.72 -28.50 -21.57
CA LEU A 433 4.57 -29.40 -21.77
C LEU A 433 3.25 -28.65 -21.67
N GLY A 434 3.12 -27.70 -20.74
CA GLY A 434 1.95 -26.83 -20.62
C GLY A 434 1.77 -25.92 -21.83
N VAL A 435 2.84 -25.34 -22.35
CA VAL A 435 2.81 -24.56 -23.61
C VAL A 435 2.45 -25.47 -24.80
N TYR A 436 3.02 -26.66 -24.89
CA TYR A 436 2.66 -27.63 -25.92
C TYR A 436 1.18 -28.04 -25.83
N ALA A 437 0.66 -28.24 -24.62
CA ALA A 437 -0.73 -28.53 -24.33
C ALA A 437 -1.65 -27.37 -24.76
N LEU A 438 -1.23 -26.13 -24.55
CA LEU A 438 -1.97 -24.93 -25.00
C LEU A 438 -2.13 -24.90 -26.53
N TYR A 439 -1.08 -25.27 -27.29
CA TYR A 439 -1.17 -25.35 -28.75
C TYR A 439 -1.95 -26.57 -29.28
N ASN A 440 -2.17 -27.58 -28.44
CA ASN A 440 -2.88 -28.81 -28.80
C ASN A 440 -4.12 -29.01 -27.92
N GLU A 441 -4.81 -27.92 -27.58
CA GLU A 441 -5.94 -27.91 -26.64
C GLU A 441 -7.05 -28.89 -27.05
N GLU A 442 -7.29 -29.04 -28.36
CA GLU A 442 -8.28 -29.98 -28.93
C GLU A 442 -8.02 -31.46 -28.58
N GLN A 443 -6.78 -31.82 -28.24
CA GLN A 443 -6.42 -33.20 -27.87
C GLN A 443 -6.60 -33.48 -26.37
N ILE A 444 -6.89 -32.46 -25.57
CA ILE A 444 -7.00 -32.56 -24.11
C ILE A 444 -8.45 -32.89 -23.72
N PRO A 445 -8.69 -33.92 -22.89
CA PRO A 445 -10.03 -34.18 -22.38
C PRO A 445 -10.60 -32.96 -21.64
N ALA A 446 -11.85 -32.59 -21.93
CA ALA A 446 -12.50 -31.40 -21.34
C ALA A 446 -12.46 -31.37 -19.80
N ALA A 447 -12.53 -32.54 -19.15
CA ALA A 447 -12.41 -32.66 -17.70
C ALA A 447 -11.03 -32.22 -17.18
N VAL A 448 -9.95 -32.51 -17.93
CA VAL A 448 -8.59 -32.09 -17.57
C VAL A 448 -8.41 -30.61 -17.84
N HIS A 449 -8.95 -30.12 -18.96
CA HIS A 449 -8.88 -28.72 -19.36
C HIS A 449 -9.37 -27.77 -18.26
N ALA A 450 -10.52 -28.09 -17.63
CA ALA A 450 -11.11 -27.26 -16.57
C ALA A 450 -10.22 -27.10 -15.31
N TYR A 451 -9.32 -28.06 -15.02
CA TYR A 451 -8.45 -28.01 -13.84
C TYR A 451 -7.04 -27.48 -14.13
N LEU A 452 -6.62 -27.41 -15.40
CA LEU A 452 -5.29 -26.94 -15.79
C LEU A 452 -4.99 -25.51 -15.33
N PRO A 453 -5.87 -24.50 -15.51
CA PRO A 453 -5.63 -23.15 -15.01
C PRO A 453 -5.32 -23.11 -13.51
N VAL A 454 -6.13 -23.81 -12.72
CA VAL A 454 -5.97 -23.87 -11.25
C VAL A 454 -4.67 -24.56 -10.88
N ALA A 455 -4.31 -25.65 -11.56
CA ALA A 455 -3.06 -26.36 -11.33
C ALA A 455 -1.82 -25.50 -11.64
N PHE A 456 -1.82 -24.78 -12.77
CA PHE A 456 -0.71 -23.90 -13.14
C PHE A 456 -0.60 -22.67 -12.22
N ALA A 457 -1.73 -22.06 -11.86
CA ALA A 457 -1.74 -20.95 -10.89
C ALA A 457 -1.22 -21.41 -9.51
N PHE A 458 -1.58 -22.62 -9.08
CA PHE A 458 -1.05 -23.21 -7.86
C PHE A 458 0.47 -23.46 -7.94
N ILE A 459 1.00 -23.93 -9.07
CA ILE A 459 2.44 -24.06 -9.28
C ILE A 459 3.14 -22.70 -9.17
N GLY A 460 2.58 -21.65 -9.79
CA GLY A 460 3.07 -20.27 -9.66
C GLY A 460 3.12 -19.82 -8.19
N LEU A 461 2.04 -20.04 -7.44
CA LEU A 461 1.97 -19.76 -6.01
C LEU A 461 3.06 -20.49 -5.21
N LEU A 462 3.39 -21.75 -5.53
CA LEU A 462 4.49 -22.47 -4.89
C LEU A 462 5.86 -21.82 -5.17
N MET A 463 6.09 -21.31 -6.39
CA MET A 463 7.34 -20.62 -6.73
C MET A 463 7.54 -19.38 -5.87
N VAL A 464 6.51 -18.54 -5.76
CA VAL A 464 6.61 -17.30 -4.98
C VAL A 464 6.67 -17.56 -3.48
N LEU A 465 5.97 -18.58 -2.97
CA LEU A 465 6.10 -19.04 -1.58
C LEU A 465 7.54 -19.44 -1.25
N LYS A 466 8.18 -20.21 -2.15
CA LYS A 466 9.59 -20.59 -1.99
C LYS A 466 10.49 -19.36 -2.04
N SER A 467 10.27 -18.43 -2.97
CA SER A 467 11.02 -17.17 -3.03
C SER A 467 10.92 -16.37 -1.72
N PHE A 468 9.71 -16.25 -1.18
CA PHE A 468 9.44 -15.51 0.05
C PHE A 468 10.17 -16.07 1.28
N THR A 469 10.55 -17.36 1.28
CA THR A 469 11.32 -17.96 2.38
C THR A 469 12.78 -18.23 2.05
N GLU A 470 13.18 -18.11 0.79
CA GLU A 470 14.55 -18.32 0.35
C GLU A 470 15.51 -17.37 1.06
N ARG A 471 16.65 -17.89 1.49
CA ARG A 471 17.63 -17.12 2.26
C ARG A 471 19.04 -17.21 1.73
N LYS A 472 19.38 -18.28 1.01
CA LYS A 472 20.76 -18.58 0.63
C LYS A 472 21.15 -17.90 -0.67
N SER A 473 20.24 -17.86 -1.64
CA SER A 473 20.53 -17.38 -3.00
C SER A 473 19.57 -16.29 -3.44
N VAL A 474 20.10 -15.08 -3.62
CA VAL A 474 19.33 -13.94 -4.17
C VAL A 474 18.87 -14.24 -5.59
N SER A 475 19.75 -14.79 -6.43
CA SER A 475 19.43 -15.11 -7.83
C SER A 475 18.31 -16.15 -7.95
N MET A 476 18.27 -17.13 -7.05
CA MET A 476 17.19 -18.12 -7.01
C MET A 476 15.85 -17.47 -6.64
N SER A 477 15.83 -16.65 -5.58
CA SER A 477 14.64 -15.91 -5.16
C SER A 477 14.11 -15.03 -6.30
N TRP A 478 15.00 -14.31 -7.00
CA TRP A 478 14.63 -13.47 -8.14
C TRP A 478 14.07 -14.28 -9.32
N LEU A 479 14.69 -15.42 -9.65
CA LEU A 479 14.21 -16.28 -10.73
C LEU A 479 12.83 -16.87 -10.43
N LEU A 480 12.58 -17.27 -9.18
CA LEU A 480 11.29 -17.83 -8.76
C LEU A 480 10.13 -16.84 -8.89
N VAL A 481 10.39 -15.55 -8.65
CA VAL A 481 9.44 -14.44 -8.83
C VAL A 481 9.11 -14.29 -10.32
N ILE A 482 10.11 -14.30 -11.21
CA ILE A 482 9.88 -14.24 -12.66
C ILE A 482 9.07 -15.47 -13.14
N LEU A 483 9.44 -16.67 -12.67
CA LEU A 483 8.74 -17.90 -13.05
C LEU A 483 7.29 -17.90 -12.58
N ASN A 484 6.99 -17.34 -11.41
CA ASN A 484 5.62 -17.19 -10.93
C ASN A 484 4.74 -16.48 -11.96
N HIS A 485 5.18 -15.33 -12.48
CA HIS A 485 4.44 -14.61 -13.50
C HIS A 485 4.25 -15.42 -14.80
N LEU A 486 5.27 -16.17 -15.23
CA LEU A 486 5.16 -17.04 -16.40
C LEU A 486 4.10 -18.15 -16.19
N TRP A 487 4.03 -18.72 -14.99
CA TRP A 487 3.00 -19.71 -14.63
C TRP A 487 1.60 -19.10 -14.56
N ILE A 488 1.45 -17.88 -14.04
CA ILE A 488 0.17 -17.16 -14.03
C ILE A 488 -0.30 -16.87 -15.46
N ALA A 489 0.59 -16.37 -16.32
CA ALA A 489 0.28 -16.12 -17.72
C ALA A 489 -0.16 -17.41 -18.44
N LEU A 490 0.56 -18.52 -18.22
CA LEU A 490 0.20 -19.82 -18.78
C LEU A 490 -1.15 -20.30 -18.23
N ALA A 491 -1.41 -20.18 -16.93
CA ALA A 491 -2.66 -20.59 -16.30
C ALA A 491 -3.88 -19.90 -16.94
N ILE A 492 -3.77 -18.60 -17.19
CA ILE A 492 -4.86 -17.79 -17.74
C ILE A 492 -4.98 -17.98 -19.25
N SER A 493 -3.91 -18.36 -19.94
CA SER A 493 -3.98 -18.67 -21.38
C SER A 493 -4.92 -19.85 -21.68
N PHE A 494 -5.14 -20.77 -20.73
CA PHE A 494 -6.12 -21.85 -20.82
C PHE A 494 -7.57 -21.42 -20.50
N ASN A 495 -7.77 -20.18 -20.05
CA ASN A 495 -9.07 -19.57 -19.79
C ASN A 495 -9.37 -18.60 -20.93
N GLU A 496 -10.52 -18.74 -21.61
CA GLU A 496 -11.00 -17.88 -22.71
C GLU A 496 -9.91 -17.21 -23.57
N HIS A 497 -9.41 -17.88 -24.62
CA HIS A 497 -8.50 -17.35 -25.65
C HIS A 497 -7.79 -16.02 -25.32
N PHE A 498 -7.01 -16.01 -24.23
CA PHE A 498 -6.20 -14.86 -23.85
C PHE A 498 -5.22 -14.63 -24.99
N LYS A 499 -5.44 -13.56 -25.75
CA LYS A 499 -4.75 -13.39 -27.04
C LYS A 499 -3.25 -13.28 -26.81
N ASN A 500 -2.46 -13.74 -27.78
CA ASN A 500 -1.00 -13.62 -27.70
C ASN A 500 -0.54 -12.18 -27.40
N ASP A 501 -1.25 -11.17 -27.93
CA ASP A 501 -0.97 -9.75 -27.71
C ASP A 501 -1.12 -9.34 -26.23
N GLN A 502 -2.14 -9.86 -25.56
CA GLN A 502 -2.41 -9.63 -24.13
C GLN A 502 -1.34 -10.29 -23.24
N THR A 503 -0.94 -11.51 -23.60
CA THR A 503 0.18 -12.22 -22.95
C THR A 503 1.49 -11.46 -23.10
N ILE A 504 1.76 -10.94 -24.31
CA ILE A 504 2.95 -10.15 -24.59
C ILE A 504 2.91 -8.84 -23.79
N LEU A 505 1.77 -8.16 -23.70
CA LEU A 505 1.63 -6.95 -22.91
C LEU A 505 2.02 -7.19 -21.44
N TYR A 506 1.43 -8.20 -20.81
CA TYR A 506 1.75 -8.57 -19.43
C TYR A 506 3.22 -8.95 -19.25
N LEU A 507 3.72 -9.90 -20.06
CA LEU A 507 5.08 -10.44 -19.90
C LEU A 507 6.18 -9.47 -20.34
N SER A 508 5.88 -8.46 -21.15
CA SER A 508 6.88 -7.47 -21.59
C SER A 508 7.48 -6.68 -20.42
N GLY A 509 6.64 -6.23 -19.49
CA GLY A 509 7.10 -5.50 -18.29
C GLY A 509 7.93 -6.40 -17.37
N ILE A 510 7.46 -7.63 -17.13
CA ILE A 510 8.16 -8.66 -16.36
C ILE A 510 9.51 -9.01 -16.98
N GLY A 511 9.57 -9.17 -18.31
CA GLY A 511 10.80 -9.48 -19.04
C GLY A 511 11.86 -8.39 -18.90
N VAL A 512 11.48 -7.13 -19.16
CA VAL A 512 12.39 -5.98 -19.05
C VAL A 512 12.86 -5.80 -17.60
N ALA A 513 11.94 -5.81 -16.64
CA ALA A 513 12.26 -5.64 -15.22
C ALA A 513 13.07 -6.82 -14.67
N GLY A 514 12.72 -8.04 -15.05
CA GLY A 514 13.41 -9.26 -14.66
C GLY A 514 14.87 -9.30 -15.13
N VAL A 515 15.11 -8.96 -16.39
CA VAL A 515 16.47 -8.89 -16.97
C VAL A 515 17.29 -7.76 -16.32
N LEU A 516 16.69 -6.57 -16.15
CA LEU A 516 17.36 -5.44 -15.49
C LEU A 516 17.76 -5.80 -14.05
N GLY A 517 16.84 -6.39 -13.28
CA GLY A 517 17.09 -6.80 -11.90
C GLY A 517 18.17 -7.87 -11.81
N PHE A 518 18.14 -8.87 -12.69
CA PHE A 518 19.16 -9.91 -12.75
C PHE A 518 20.55 -9.32 -13.10
N ALA A 519 20.61 -8.41 -14.08
CA ALA A 519 21.84 -7.73 -14.46
C ALA A 519 22.43 -6.90 -13.30
N MET A 520 21.59 -6.19 -12.54
CA MET A 520 22.03 -5.42 -11.37
C MET A 520 22.54 -6.34 -10.24
N LEU A 521 21.88 -7.46 -9.97
CA LEU A 521 22.33 -8.45 -9.00
C LEU A 521 23.66 -9.08 -9.40
N GLN A 522 23.82 -9.44 -10.68
CA GLN A 522 25.07 -10.01 -11.17
C GLN A 522 26.22 -8.99 -11.11
N ARG A 523 25.95 -7.73 -11.45
CA ARG A 523 26.91 -6.64 -11.32
C ARG A 523 27.33 -6.45 -9.86
N LEU A 524 26.37 -6.43 -8.93
CA LEU A 524 26.66 -6.32 -7.50
C LEU A 524 27.47 -7.52 -6.99
N LYS A 525 27.12 -8.74 -7.42
CA LYS A 525 27.85 -9.97 -7.11
C LYS A 525 29.30 -9.91 -7.58
N ASN A 526 29.56 -9.33 -8.75
CA ASN A 526 30.92 -9.16 -9.26
C ASN A 526 31.73 -8.13 -8.44
N LEU A 527 31.07 -7.14 -7.82
CA LEU A 527 31.72 -6.11 -7.01
C LEU A 527 31.94 -6.54 -5.55
N GLU A 528 31.00 -7.27 -4.97
CA GLU A 528 30.94 -7.58 -3.53
C GLU A 528 31.19 -9.06 -3.20
N GLY A 529 31.20 -9.94 -4.21
CA GLY A 529 31.35 -11.38 -4.03
C GLY A 529 30.00 -12.08 -3.77
N THR A 530 29.88 -12.83 -2.68
CA THR A 530 28.68 -13.63 -2.40
C THR A 530 27.54 -12.80 -1.82
N LEU A 531 26.34 -12.91 -2.41
CA LEU A 531 25.12 -12.26 -1.94
C LEU A 531 24.15 -13.30 -1.36
N ASP A 532 23.70 -13.07 -0.13
CA ASP A 532 22.68 -13.87 0.57
C ASP A 532 21.48 -12.99 0.98
N LEU A 533 20.43 -13.61 1.52
CA LEU A 533 19.24 -12.94 2.08
C LEU A 533 19.03 -13.25 3.58
N ASP A 534 20.03 -13.83 4.24
CA ASP A 534 19.98 -14.22 5.64
C ASP A 534 20.13 -13.01 6.57
N ARG A 535 20.98 -12.05 6.17
CA ARG A 535 21.20 -10.78 6.86
C ARG A 535 20.85 -9.57 5.99
N PHE A 536 20.98 -8.38 6.56
CA PHE A 536 20.91 -7.13 5.83
C PHE A 536 22.32 -6.75 5.38
N HIS A 537 22.46 -6.30 4.13
CA HIS A 537 23.77 -6.01 3.55
C HIS A 537 24.07 -4.51 3.40
N GLY A 538 23.05 -3.66 3.29
CA GLY A 538 23.24 -2.21 3.27
C GLY A 538 23.96 -1.64 2.04
N HIS A 539 24.05 -2.38 0.92
CA HIS A 539 24.83 -1.96 -0.27
C HIS A 539 24.36 -0.66 -0.95
N SER A 540 23.22 -0.08 -0.55
CA SER A 540 22.79 1.25 -1.03
C SER A 540 23.72 2.39 -0.61
N PHE A 541 24.57 2.17 0.39
CA PHE A 541 25.57 3.12 0.84
C PHE A 541 26.70 3.27 -0.21
N GLU A 542 27.31 2.16 -0.63
CA GLU A 542 28.43 2.16 -1.60
C GLU A 542 27.95 2.23 -3.06
N HIS A 543 26.80 1.60 -3.37
CA HIS A 543 26.29 1.44 -4.73
C HIS A 543 24.89 2.04 -4.93
N PRO A 544 24.69 3.35 -4.69
CA PRO A 544 23.36 3.97 -4.72
C PRO A 544 22.68 3.90 -6.09
N LYS A 545 23.44 3.93 -7.19
CA LYS A 545 22.90 3.81 -8.56
C LYS A 545 22.37 2.40 -8.84
N ILE A 546 23.10 1.36 -8.40
CA ILE A 546 22.66 -0.04 -8.54
C ILE A 546 21.41 -0.26 -7.69
N ALA A 547 21.37 0.28 -6.47
CA ALA A 547 20.20 0.23 -5.60
C ALA A 547 18.96 0.87 -6.25
N LEU A 548 19.12 2.05 -6.87
CA LEU A 548 18.01 2.73 -7.55
C LEU A 548 17.51 1.95 -8.77
N LEU A 549 18.42 1.48 -9.64
CA LEU A 549 18.04 0.70 -10.83
C LEU A 549 17.40 -0.63 -10.44
N PHE A 550 17.91 -1.29 -9.39
CA PHE A 550 17.29 -2.50 -8.88
C PHE A 550 15.93 -2.23 -8.24
N LEU A 551 15.74 -1.10 -7.54
CA LEU A 551 14.42 -0.69 -7.06
C LEU A 551 13.45 -0.48 -8.23
N LEU A 552 13.86 0.16 -9.33
CA LEU A 552 13.01 0.30 -10.52
C LEU A 552 12.66 -1.06 -11.13
N ALA A 553 13.59 -2.00 -11.17
CA ALA A 553 13.33 -3.38 -11.58
C ALA A 553 12.34 -4.08 -10.62
N CYS A 554 12.48 -3.90 -9.31
CA CYS A 554 11.52 -4.40 -8.33
C CYS A 554 10.10 -3.86 -8.60
N LEU A 555 9.97 -2.55 -8.83
CA LEU A 555 8.69 -1.92 -9.12
C LEU A 555 8.08 -2.43 -10.43
N GLY A 556 8.88 -2.57 -11.49
CA GLY A 556 8.35 -3.07 -12.76
C GLY A 556 7.95 -4.55 -12.75
N LEU A 557 8.62 -5.35 -11.91
CA LEU A 557 8.27 -6.75 -11.73
C LEU A 557 7.01 -6.90 -10.87
N SER A 558 6.84 -6.09 -9.82
CA SER A 558 5.66 -6.12 -8.95
C SER A 558 4.41 -5.43 -9.53
N GLY A 559 4.38 -5.15 -10.84
CA GLY A 559 3.23 -4.49 -11.46
C GLY A 559 3.04 -3.02 -11.06
N PHE A 560 4.10 -2.22 -10.89
CA PHE A 560 3.91 -0.79 -10.56
C PHE A 560 3.13 -0.06 -11.68
N PRO A 561 2.22 0.90 -11.38
CA PRO A 561 1.27 1.45 -12.36
C PRO A 561 1.81 2.08 -13.65
N ILE A 562 3.10 2.39 -13.70
CA ILE A 562 3.77 2.93 -14.89
C ILE A 562 4.15 1.79 -15.88
N THR A 563 3.97 0.53 -15.50
CA THR A 563 4.45 -0.62 -16.26
C THR A 563 3.33 -1.35 -17.01
N PRO A 564 3.64 -1.95 -18.18
CA PRO A 564 2.69 -2.81 -18.89
C PRO A 564 2.16 -3.96 -18.03
N THR A 565 2.99 -4.45 -17.11
CA THR A 565 2.61 -5.50 -16.15
C THR A 565 1.38 -5.11 -15.34
N PHE A 566 1.23 -3.84 -14.93
CA PHE A 566 0.08 -3.39 -14.14
C PHE A 566 -1.24 -3.50 -14.90
N ILE A 567 -1.25 -3.06 -16.17
CA ILE A 567 -2.43 -3.23 -17.04
C ILE A 567 -2.68 -4.72 -17.26
N GLY A 568 -1.61 -5.50 -17.46
CA GLY A 568 -1.70 -6.94 -17.62
C GLY A 568 -2.23 -7.67 -16.38
N GLU A 569 -1.97 -7.19 -15.17
CA GLU A 569 -2.52 -7.76 -13.93
C GLU A 569 -4.04 -7.61 -13.87
N ASP A 570 -4.58 -6.43 -14.17
CA ASP A 570 -6.03 -6.22 -14.18
C ASP A 570 -6.70 -7.01 -15.31
N LEU A 571 -6.06 -7.05 -16.48
CA LEU A 571 -6.49 -7.86 -17.63
C LEU A 571 -6.48 -9.37 -17.33
N ILE A 572 -5.54 -9.83 -16.52
CA ILE A 572 -5.48 -11.21 -16.05
C ILE A 572 -6.74 -11.57 -15.26
N PHE A 573 -7.20 -10.66 -14.38
CA PHE A 573 -8.43 -10.89 -13.62
C PHE A 573 -9.68 -10.84 -14.48
N SER A 574 -9.73 -10.01 -15.52
CA SER A 574 -10.91 -9.94 -16.39
C SER A 574 -11.18 -11.24 -17.16
N HIS A 575 -10.17 -12.09 -17.34
CA HIS A 575 -10.32 -13.42 -17.96
C HIS A 575 -10.55 -14.55 -16.94
N ILE A 576 -10.68 -14.26 -15.64
CA ILE A 576 -11.04 -15.25 -14.62
C ILE A 576 -12.54 -15.22 -14.42
N HIS A 577 -13.25 -16.30 -14.77
CA HIS A 577 -14.70 -16.36 -14.62
C HIS A 577 -15.16 -16.25 -13.16
N GLU A 578 -16.36 -15.71 -12.95
CA GLU A 578 -17.01 -15.53 -11.63
C GLU A 578 -17.01 -16.80 -10.76
N ASN A 579 -17.20 -17.97 -11.39
CA ASN A 579 -17.27 -19.26 -10.69
C ASN A 579 -15.90 -19.81 -10.27
N GLN A 580 -14.80 -19.21 -10.73
CA GLN A 580 -13.43 -19.69 -10.50
C GLN A 580 -12.76 -18.99 -9.30
N PHE A 581 -13.44 -18.95 -8.16
CA PHE A 581 -12.93 -18.35 -6.93
C PHE A 581 -11.55 -18.87 -6.50
N VAL A 582 -11.28 -20.16 -6.74
CA VAL A 582 -9.99 -20.78 -6.40
C VAL A 582 -8.86 -20.22 -7.27
N LEU A 583 -9.12 -19.99 -8.57
CA LEU A 583 -8.16 -19.40 -9.49
C LEU A 583 -7.89 -17.95 -9.09
N ALA A 584 -8.93 -17.14 -8.89
CA ALA A 584 -8.82 -15.75 -8.44
C ALA A 584 -8.04 -15.65 -7.12
N PHE A 585 -8.31 -16.56 -6.17
CA PHE A 585 -7.59 -16.61 -4.90
C PHE A 585 -6.10 -16.94 -5.08
N PHE A 586 -5.75 -17.95 -5.88
CA PHE A 586 -4.34 -18.29 -6.11
C PHE A 586 -3.59 -17.19 -6.87
N VAL A 587 -4.19 -16.59 -7.89
CA VAL A 587 -3.58 -15.49 -8.65
C VAL A 587 -3.39 -14.26 -7.77
N SER A 588 -4.42 -13.81 -7.05
CA SER A 588 -4.33 -12.64 -6.14
C SER A 588 -3.31 -12.85 -5.02
N LEU A 589 -3.33 -14.01 -4.37
CA LEU A 589 -2.34 -14.33 -3.33
C LEU A 589 -0.92 -14.38 -3.90
N SER A 590 -0.78 -14.88 -5.14
CA SER A 590 0.52 -15.00 -5.79
C SER A 590 1.13 -13.63 -6.10
N LEU A 591 0.39 -12.73 -6.77
CA LEU A 591 0.85 -11.36 -7.09
C LEU A 591 1.30 -10.59 -5.84
N ILE A 592 0.66 -10.86 -4.71
CA ILE A 592 0.99 -10.18 -3.46
C ILE A 592 2.21 -10.76 -2.77
N LEU A 593 2.30 -12.08 -2.66
CA LEU A 593 3.52 -12.71 -2.18
C LEU A 593 4.72 -12.34 -3.06
N ASP A 594 4.47 -12.05 -4.34
CA ASP A 594 5.46 -11.61 -5.30
C ASP A 594 6.02 -10.23 -4.92
N GLY A 595 5.14 -9.23 -4.77
CA GLY A 595 5.53 -7.91 -4.26
C GLY A 595 6.26 -7.97 -2.91
N LEU A 596 5.86 -8.88 -2.01
CA LEU A 596 6.54 -9.08 -0.73
C LEU A 596 7.92 -9.71 -0.86
N ALA A 597 8.06 -10.74 -1.70
CA ALA A 597 9.34 -11.38 -1.97
C ALA A 597 10.31 -10.36 -2.60
N ILE A 598 9.86 -9.61 -3.60
CA ILE A 598 10.63 -8.55 -4.27
C ILE A 598 11.12 -7.49 -3.27
N MET A 599 10.21 -6.91 -2.48
CA MET A 599 10.58 -5.85 -1.53
C MET A 599 11.46 -6.39 -0.39
N ARG A 600 11.29 -7.66 0.00
CA ARG A 600 12.21 -8.34 0.92
C ARG A 600 13.60 -8.48 0.33
N ILE A 601 13.73 -8.87 -0.94
CA ILE A 601 15.03 -8.95 -1.63
C ILE A 601 15.71 -7.58 -1.64
N TYR A 602 14.99 -6.54 -2.08
CA TYR A 602 15.52 -5.17 -2.07
C TYR A 602 15.99 -4.73 -0.68
N ALA A 603 15.14 -4.91 0.33
CA ALA A 603 15.45 -4.52 1.69
C ALA A 603 16.67 -5.25 2.25
N ARG A 604 16.82 -6.55 1.98
CA ARG A 604 17.94 -7.37 2.49
C ARG A 604 19.26 -7.07 1.80
N VAL A 605 19.24 -6.82 0.49
CA VAL A 605 20.47 -6.57 -0.29
C VAL A 605 20.95 -5.12 -0.12
N PHE A 606 20.04 -4.15 -0.15
CA PHE A 606 20.42 -2.74 -0.26
C PHE A 606 20.24 -1.92 1.01
N LEU A 607 19.36 -2.35 1.92
CA LEU A 607 19.04 -1.61 3.14
C LEU A 607 19.57 -2.34 4.39
N GLY A 608 19.43 -1.69 5.53
CA GLY A 608 19.88 -2.11 6.84
C GLY A 608 21.36 -1.79 7.09
N PRO A 609 21.89 -2.27 8.23
CA PRO A 609 23.30 -2.07 8.58
C PRO A 609 24.21 -2.62 7.50
N HIS A 610 25.27 -1.88 7.17
CA HIS A 610 26.25 -2.31 6.19
C HIS A 610 27.03 -3.54 6.69
N VAL A 611 27.31 -4.51 5.81
CA VAL A 611 28.06 -5.73 6.21
C VAL A 611 29.48 -5.41 6.65
N LYS A 612 30.14 -4.51 5.92
CA LYS A 612 31.55 -4.16 6.16
C LYS A 612 31.65 -3.23 7.38
N THR A 613 32.50 -3.61 8.33
CA THR A 613 32.60 -3.02 9.67
C THR A 613 33.34 -1.68 9.75
N TYR A 614 33.92 -1.21 8.65
CA TYR A 614 34.58 0.11 8.60
C TYR A 614 33.58 1.27 8.39
N HIS A 615 32.30 0.96 8.16
CA HIS A 615 31.24 1.95 8.14
C HIS A 615 30.70 2.17 9.54
N GLU A 616 30.31 3.41 9.84
CA GLU A 616 29.66 3.74 11.10
C GLU A 616 28.40 2.88 11.27
N THR A 617 28.41 1.99 12.25
CA THR A 617 27.19 1.31 12.66
C THR A 617 26.34 2.32 13.43
N ALA A 618 25.19 2.69 12.86
CA ALA A 618 24.22 3.48 13.60
C ALA A 618 23.96 2.80 14.95
N TYR A 619 24.16 3.54 16.05
CA TYR A 619 23.91 3.04 17.40
C TYR A 619 22.51 2.41 17.42
N ARG A 620 22.41 1.18 17.96
CA ARG A 620 21.10 0.56 18.21
C ARG A 620 20.32 1.55 19.08
N SER A 621 19.25 2.12 18.55
CA SER A 621 18.20 2.68 19.40
C SER A 621 17.67 1.49 20.21
N SER A 622 18.04 1.46 21.49
CA SER A 622 17.63 0.46 22.47
C SER A 622 16.12 0.32 22.56
#